data_AF-A0A379X3M7-F1
#
_entry.id   AF-A0A379X3M7-F1
#
_cell.length_a   1.000
_cell.length_b   1.000
_cell.length_c   1.000
_cell.angle_alpha   90.00
_cell.angle_beta   90.00
_cell.angle_gamma   90.00
#
_symmetry.space_group_name_H-M   'P 1'
#
loop_
_entity.id
_entity.type
_entity.pdbx_description
1 polymer ?
#
loop_
_entity_poly.entity_id
_entity_poly.type
_entity_poly.pdbx_seq_one_letter_code
_entity_poly.pdbx_strand_id
1 'polypeptide(L)'
;MSRLRALGQVAWSFPLIEFVAGRELPTLADRLAMLAENDLVFALSQHAVAFAHAQLQRDGRNWPVAPRYFAIAAPRRSPFIR
;
A
#
# COMPACT_ATOMS: atom_id res chain seq x y z
N MET A 1 -1.04 19.54 -6.35
CA MET A 1 -1.81 20.76 -6.67
C MET A 1 -1.08 22.03 -6.27
N SER A 2 -0.49 22.10 -5.07
CA SER A 2 0.18 23.31 -4.57
C SER A 2 1.38 23.78 -5.39
N ARG A 3 2.25 22.88 -5.88
CA ARG A 3 3.52 23.28 -6.50
C ARG A 3 3.38 24.01 -7.85
N LEU A 4 2.49 23.56 -8.74
CA LEU A 4 2.27 24.20 -10.05
C LEU A 4 1.69 25.61 -9.90
N ARG A 5 0.69 25.75 -9.01
CA ARG A 5 0.12 27.07 -8.69
C ARG A 5 1.11 27.99 -7.98
N ALA A 6 1.96 27.44 -7.10
CA ALA A 6 3.01 28.21 -6.44
C ALA A 6 4.07 28.75 -7.44
N LEU A 7 4.19 28.14 -8.62
CA LEU A 7 5.03 28.63 -9.72
C LEU A 7 4.28 29.59 -10.67
N GLY A 8 3.08 30.06 -10.29
CA GLY A 8 2.27 30.95 -11.11
C GLY A 8 1.52 30.27 -12.26
N GLN A 9 1.55 28.93 -12.34
CA GLN A 9 0.84 28.21 -13.40
C GLN A 9 -0.62 27.92 -13.01
N VAL A 10 -1.53 28.08 -13.97
CA VAL A 10 -2.93 27.69 -13.81
C VAL A 10 -3.03 26.16 -13.96
N ALA A 11 -3.54 25.50 -12.91
CA ALA A 11 -3.77 24.06 -12.91
C ALA A 11 -5.12 23.73 -12.29
N TRP A 12 -5.87 22.84 -12.96
CA TRP A 12 -7.13 22.27 -12.47
C TRP A 12 -6.94 20.80 -12.07
N SER A 13 -7.56 20.38 -10.97
CA SER A 13 -7.54 18.99 -10.52
C SER A 13 -8.84 18.34 -10.91
N PHE A 14 -8.78 17.34 -11.79
CA PHE A 14 -9.91 16.49 -12.10
C PHE A 14 -9.42 15.03 -12.08
N PRO A 15 -9.55 14.33 -10.95
CA PRO A 15 -9.05 12.96 -10.83
C PRO A 15 -9.87 12.05 -11.75
N LEU A 16 -9.19 11.45 -12.74
CA LEU A 16 -9.80 10.50 -13.69
C LEU A 16 -9.66 9.05 -13.25
N ILE A 17 -8.92 8.80 -12.17
CA ILE A 17 -8.65 7.47 -11.64
C ILE A 17 -8.88 7.53 -10.14
N GLU A 18 -9.69 6.59 -9.66
CA GLU A 18 -9.94 6.38 -8.24
C GLU A 18 -9.32 5.05 -7.81
N PHE A 19 -8.79 5.04 -6.60
CA PHE A 19 -8.26 3.82 -5.99
C PHE A 19 -9.31 3.25 -5.04
N VAL A 20 -9.71 2.01 -5.30
CA VAL A 20 -10.67 1.28 -4.46
C VAL A 20 -10.02 0.02 -3.90
N ALA A 21 -10.50 -0.43 -2.75
CA ALA A 21 -10.05 -1.68 -2.16
C ALA A 21 -10.36 -2.86 -3.09
N GLY A 22 -9.39 -3.76 -3.24
CA GLY A 22 -9.57 -4.98 -4.04
C GLY A 22 -10.60 -5.92 -3.41
N ARG A 23 -11.34 -6.65 -4.24
CA ARG A 23 -12.41 -7.57 -3.79
C ARG A 23 -11.89 -8.71 -2.91
N GLU A 24 -10.65 -9.12 -3.12
CA GLU A 24 -9.99 -10.21 -2.38
C GLU A 24 -9.30 -9.74 -1.10
N LEU A 25 -9.34 -8.44 -0.80
CA LEU A 25 -8.71 -7.87 0.38
C LEU A 25 -9.11 -8.58 1.69
N PRO A 26 -10.37 -9.02 1.91
CA PRO A 26 -10.73 -9.76 3.11
C PRO A 26 -9.97 -11.09 3.31
N THR A 27 -9.40 -11.67 2.25
CA THR A 27 -8.61 -12.92 2.32
C THR A 27 -7.11 -12.67 2.56
N LEU A 28 -6.69 -11.40 2.58
CA LEU A 28 -5.28 -11.04 2.64
C LEU A 28 -4.59 -11.58 3.91
N ALA A 29 -5.25 -11.47 5.05
CA ALA A 29 -4.68 -11.83 6.33
C ALA A 29 -4.32 -13.33 6.40
N ASP A 30 -5.18 -14.18 5.84
CA ASP A 30 -4.94 -15.63 5.77
C ASP A 30 -3.84 -15.96 4.76
N ARG A 31 -3.84 -15.30 3.59
CA ARG A 31 -2.78 -15.48 2.59
C ARG A 31 -1.40 -15.09 3.13
N LEU A 32 -1.33 -13.99 3.86
CA LEU A 32 -0.09 -13.52 4.49
C LEU A 32 0.39 -14.49 5.58
N ALA A 33 -0.52 -15.12 6.33
CA ALA A 33 -0.17 -16.08 7.37
C ALA A 33 0.40 -17.40 6.83
N MET A 34 0.18 -17.71 5.54
CA MET A 34 0.74 -18.89 4.87
C MET A 34 2.18 -18.67 4.36
N LEU A 35 2.70 -17.45 4.39
CA LEU A 35 4.02 -17.13 3.87
C LEU A 35 5.13 -17.54 4.86
N ALA A 36 6.19 -18.11 4.31
CA ALA A 36 7.40 -18.51 5.03
C ALA A 36 8.54 -17.49 4.85
N GLU A 37 9.66 -17.73 5.53
CA GLU A 37 10.81 -16.80 5.62
C GLU A 37 11.43 -16.44 4.26
N ASN A 38 11.36 -17.35 3.30
CA ASN A 38 11.94 -17.16 1.96
C ASN A 38 10.94 -16.63 0.93
N ASP A 39 9.69 -16.42 1.32
CA ASP A 39 8.68 -15.84 0.44
C ASP A 39 8.84 -14.32 0.33
N LEU A 40 8.44 -13.79 -0.82
CA LEU A 40 8.62 -12.39 -1.17
C LEU A 40 7.27 -11.70 -1.30
N VAL A 41 7.14 -10.52 -0.69
CA VAL A 41 5.97 -9.66 -0.82
C VAL A 41 6.39 -8.34 -1.45
N PHE A 42 5.78 -8.01 -2.59
CA PHE A 42 6.06 -6.79 -3.32
C PHE A 42 4.93 -5.77 -3.16
N ALA A 43 5.26 -4.61 -2.58
CA ALA A 43 4.38 -3.46 -2.51
C ALA A 43 4.53 -2.60 -3.78
N LEU A 44 3.50 -2.63 -4.62
CA LEU A 44 3.48 -1.96 -5.91
C LEU A 44 3.03 -0.49 -5.85
N SER A 45 2.28 -0.11 -4.81
CA SER A 45 1.81 1.27 -4.63
C SER A 45 1.52 1.60 -3.17
N GLN A 46 1.55 2.88 -2.83
CA GLN A 46 1.16 3.35 -1.49
C GLN A 46 -0.29 3.00 -1.15
N HIS A 47 -1.19 2.97 -2.15
CA HIS A 47 -2.61 2.65 -1.92
C HIS A 47 -2.78 1.17 -1.57
N ALA A 48 -2.04 0.26 -2.23
CA ALA A 48 -2.06 -1.16 -1.91
C ALA A 48 -1.62 -1.40 -0.45
N VAL A 49 -0.55 -0.73 -0.01
CA VAL A 49 -0.05 -0.82 1.38
C VAL A 49 -1.07 -0.27 2.37
N ALA A 50 -1.68 0.89 2.06
CA ALA A 50 -2.69 1.50 2.92
C ALA A 50 -3.93 0.62 3.09
N PHE A 51 -4.45 0.04 2.00
CA PHE A 51 -5.59 -0.87 2.05
C PHE A 51 -5.27 -2.16 2.79
N ALA A 52 -4.10 -2.76 2.52
CA ALA A 52 -3.63 -3.96 3.22
C ALA A 52 -3.48 -3.72 4.74
N HIS A 53 -2.86 -2.61 5.12
CA HIS A 53 -2.68 -2.26 6.53
C HIS A 53 -4.05 -2.03 7.22
N ALA A 54 -4.95 -1.26 6.58
CA ALA A 54 -6.27 -1.02 7.13
C ALA A 54 -7.11 -2.30 7.27
N GLN A 55 -6.95 -3.27 6.36
CA GLN A 55 -7.59 -4.57 6.46
C GLN A 55 -7.04 -5.37 7.64
N LEU A 56 -5.73 -5.49 7.78
CA LEU A 56 -5.10 -6.20 8.88
C LEU A 56 -5.52 -5.63 10.25
N GLN A 57 -5.59 -4.29 10.37
CA GLN A 57 -6.10 -3.64 11.58
C GLN A 57 -7.57 -3.99 11.86
N ARG A 58 -8.42 -4.01 10.83
CA ARG A 58 -9.83 -4.42 10.96
C ARG A 58 -9.96 -5.88 11.41
N ASP A 59 -9.06 -6.75 10.97
CA ASP A 59 -9.03 -8.17 11.35
C ASP A 59 -8.28 -8.42 12.68
N GLY A 60 -7.79 -7.37 13.35
CA GLY A 60 -7.00 -7.47 14.58
C GLY A 60 -5.66 -8.20 14.38
N ARG A 61 -5.14 -8.24 13.15
CA ARG A 61 -3.89 -8.94 12.80
C ARG A 61 -2.76 -7.94 12.52
N ASN A 62 -1.54 -8.41 12.72
CA ASN A 62 -0.33 -7.68 12.37
C ASN A 62 0.21 -8.13 11.00
N TRP A 63 1.08 -7.31 10.42
CA TRP A 63 1.92 -7.75 9.31
C TRP A 63 2.83 -8.89 9.79
N PRO A 64 2.87 -10.06 9.11
CA PRO A 64 3.78 -11.12 9.51
C PRO A 64 5.23 -10.71 9.28
N VAL A 65 6.12 -11.22 10.13
CA VAL A 65 7.56 -10.89 10.10
C VAL A 65 8.38 -11.86 9.26
N ALA A 66 7.81 -13.02 8.91
CA ALA A 66 8.50 -14.08 8.19
C ALA A 66 8.90 -13.66 6.75
N PRO A 67 7.98 -13.23 5.87
CA PRO A 67 8.35 -12.96 4.48
C PRO A 67 9.21 -11.70 4.34
N ARG A 68 9.93 -11.62 3.22
CA ARG A 68 10.74 -10.45 2.86
C ARG A 68 9.90 -9.45 2.05
N TYR A 69 9.77 -8.23 2.56
CA TYR A 69 8.99 -7.15 1.94
C TYR A 69 9.87 -6.24 1.09
N PHE A 70 9.38 -5.88 -0.10
CA PHE A 70 10.04 -4.97 -1.03
C PHE A 70 9.09 -3.89 -1.54
N ALA A 71 9.58 -2.67 -1.73
CA ALA A 71 8.84 -1.58 -2.36
C ALA A 71 9.38 -1.37 -3.77
N ILE A 72 8.50 -1.39 -4.77
CA ILE A 72 8.91 -1.10 -6.16
C ILE A 72 8.86 0.41 -6.46
N ALA A 73 7.96 1.16 -5.82
CA ALA A 73 7.88 2.61 -5.96
C ALA A 73 8.46 3.32 -4.74
N ALA A 74 9.12 4.47 -4.95
CA ALA A 74 9.75 5.28 -3.89
C ALA A 74 8.76 5.48 -2.71
N PRO A 75 8.99 4.84 -1.56
CA PRO A 75 8.02 4.88 -0.48
C PRO A 75 8.05 6.27 0.16
N ARG A 76 6.88 6.87 0.33
CA ARG A 76 6.72 7.91 1.35
C ARG A 76 6.79 7.15 2.70
N ARG A 77 7.97 7.13 3.33
CA ARG A 77 8.32 6.41 4.59
C ARG A 77 7.20 5.50 5.13
N SER A 78 7.19 4.24 4.72
CA SER A 78 6.32 3.21 5.30
C SER A 78 7.16 2.35 6.25
N PRO A 79 6.75 2.14 7.51
CA PRO A 79 7.50 1.30 8.45
C PRO A 79 7.44 -0.20 8.11
N PHE A 80 6.59 -0.60 7.15
CA PHE A 80 6.31 -2.00 6.83
C PHE A 80 7.10 -2.55 5.64
N ILE A 81 7.90 -1.73 4.96
CA ILE A 81 8.66 -2.14 3.79
C ILE A 81 10.09 -1.68 3.97
N ARG A 82 11.04 -2.62 3.88
CA ARG A 82 12.47 -2.36 4.05
C ARG A 82 13.19 -2.37 2.71
#